data_AF-A0A7Y3IF17-F1
#
_entry.id   AF-A0A7Y3IF17-F1
#
_cell.length_a   1.000
_cell.length_b   1.000
_cell.length_c   1.000
_cell.angle_alpha   90.00
_cell.angle_beta   90.00
_cell.angle_gamma   90.00
#
_symmetry.space_group_name_H-M   'P 1'
#
loop_
_entity.id
_entity.type
_entity.pdbx_description
1 polymer ?
#
loop_
_entity_poly.entity_id
_entity_poly.type
_entity_poly.pdbx_seq_one_letter_code
_entity_poly.pdbx_strand_id
1 'polypeptide(L)'
;EHFMLPYNRKIWARDIRRVSCEWTSQRVAAPKGAEEKFDTKGGERKPLQAGTMVSYPKRGGFQAIFVAMAGHVPALELGQEVVEVDPSRKTARTASGMEVSWNRLVSTMPIPDLLEITAGVPVELKEVASRLEFMSLSLLLMTVNDPLVDAPQRIYSADADVPPHKIAFNHTSSTELRARPVHGIMCEISYSDEKPMLPREELEDRTIRFLAEDAKVIPSADSVVWTDVVDVKYAYPVYTHERPAILQKVREYLGPLGITTIGRFGGWDYVNSDKCINMGIEHARVLDTQTPVPHSIGG
;
A
#
# COMPACT_ATOMS: atom_id res chain seq x y z
N GLU A 1 -0.91 21.27 -17.87
CA GLU A 1 -1.87 22.01 -17.02
C GLU A 1 -3.20 21.28 -16.83
N HIS A 2 -3.76 20.63 -17.85
CA HIS A 2 -5.09 20.02 -17.76
C HIS A 2 -5.21 18.68 -17.01
N PHE A 3 -4.13 17.89 -16.89
CA PHE A 3 -4.19 16.58 -16.23
C PHE A 3 -3.10 16.39 -15.18
N MET A 4 -1.82 16.37 -15.57
CA MET A 4 -0.73 15.99 -14.65
C MET A 4 -0.70 16.82 -13.35
N LEU A 5 -0.76 18.15 -13.44
CA LEU A 5 -0.75 19.02 -12.26
C LEU A 5 -2.01 18.87 -11.39
N PRO A 6 -3.24 19.03 -11.91
CA PRO A 6 -4.45 18.86 -11.10
C PRO A 6 -4.60 17.45 -10.55
N TYR A 7 -4.26 16.42 -11.33
CA TYR A 7 -4.25 15.04 -10.87
C TYR A 7 -3.27 14.80 -9.72
N ASN A 8 -2.03 15.29 -9.85
CA ASN A 8 -1.03 15.13 -8.78
C ASN A 8 -1.40 15.91 -7.51
N ARG A 9 -1.96 17.12 -7.64
CA ARG A 9 -2.51 17.85 -6.48
C ARG A 9 -3.63 17.07 -5.81
N LYS A 10 -4.52 16.48 -6.61
CA LYS A 10 -5.67 15.73 -6.12
C LYS A 10 -5.26 14.43 -5.42
N ILE A 11 -4.36 13.63 -6.01
CA ILE A 11 -3.87 12.37 -5.41
C ILE A 11 -3.01 12.64 -4.19
N TRP A 12 -1.95 13.46 -4.28
CA TRP A 12 -1.03 13.64 -3.15
C TRP A 12 -1.65 14.40 -1.97
N ALA A 13 -2.76 15.11 -2.22
CA ALA A 13 -3.52 15.81 -1.21
C ALA A 13 -2.65 16.80 -0.41
N ARG A 14 -1.63 17.39 -1.04
CA ARG A 14 -0.68 18.31 -0.41
C ARG A 14 0.07 19.14 -1.44
N ASP A 15 0.89 20.07 -0.98
CA ASP A 15 1.86 20.76 -1.82
C ASP A 15 2.85 19.79 -2.49
N ILE A 16 2.64 19.55 -3.78
CA ILE A 16 3.44 18.64 -4.61
C ILE A 16 4.91 19.05 -4.71
N ARG A 17 5.28 20.29 -4.36
CA ARG A 17 6.69 20.74 -4.31
C ARG A 17 7.50 20.03 -3.24
N ARG A 18 6.85 19.43 -2.24
CA ARG A 18 7.50 18.63 -1.19
C ARG A 18 7.76 17.17 -1.60
N VAL A 19 7.14 16.74 -2.70
CA VAL A 19 7.27 15.37 -3.21
C VAL A 19 8.47 15.31 -4.15
N SER A 20 9.46 14.49 -3.81
CA SER A 20 10.61 14.18 -4.65
C SER A 20 10.17 13.54 -5.96
N CYS A 21 10.92 13.73 -7.05
CA CYS A 21 10.66 13.08 -8.34
C CYS A 21 11.28 11.68 -8.47
N GLU A 22 11.99 11.18 -7.45
CA GLU A 22 12.70 9.88 -7.51
C GLU A 22 11.79 8.70 -7.93
N TRP A 23 10.50 8.73 -7.56
CA TRP A 23 9.55 7.67 -7.86
C TRP A 23 9.01 7.70 -9.31
N THR A 24 9.22 8.78 -10.06
CA THR A 24 8.52 8.98 -11.34
C THR A 24 9.03 8.05 -12.44
N SER A 25 10.31 7.68 -12.43
CA SER A 25 10.92 6.79 -13.44
C SER A 25 10.25 5.41 -13.53
N GLN A 26 9.65 4.93 -12.44
CA GLN A 26 8.99 3.62 -12.39
C GLN A 26 7.47 3.66 -12.63
N ARG A 27 6.88 4.86 -12.72
CA ARG A 27 5.42 5.05 -12.64
C ARG A 27 4.84 5.94 -13.73
N VAL A 28 5.60 6.91 -14.22
CA VAL A 28 5.16 7.85 -15.25
C VAL A 28 5.73 7.40 -16.59
N ALA A 29 4.86 7.00 -17.52
CA ALA A 29 5.29 6.66 -18.86
C ALA A 29 5.82 7.91 -19.59
N ALA A 30 6.94 7.77 -20.28
CA ALA A 30 7.48 8.84 -21.13
C ALA A 30 6.47 9.22 -22.23
N PRO A 31 6.46 10.48 -22.69
CA PRO A 31 5.64 10.89 -23.83
C PRO A 31 5.94 10.03 -25.07
N LYS A 32 4.91 9.79 -25.90
CA LYS A 32 5.10 9.14 -27.21
C LYS A 32 6.18 9.90 -28.01
N GLY A 33 7.28 9.22 -28.34
CA GLY A 33 8.38 9.77 -29.16
C GLY A 33 9.73 9.93 -28.46
N ALA A 34 9.83 9.66 -27.16
CA ALA A 34 11.11 9.56 -26.46
C ALA A 34 11.57 8.08 -26.41
N GLU A 35 12.65 7.75 -27.13
CA GLU A 35 13.33 6.47 -26.97
C GLU A 35 14.25 6.52 -25.74
N GLU A 36 13.88 5.80 -24.67
CA GLU A 36 14.80 5.57 -23.55
C GLU A 36 15.74 4.40 -23.91
N LYS A 37 17.05 4.63 -23.77
CA LYS A 37 18.07 3.59 -23.93
C LYS A 37 17.97 2.56 -22.80
N PHE A 38 18.01 1.29 -23.18
CA PHE A 38 17.67 0.15 -22.33
C PHE A 38 18.89 -0.43 -21.61
N ASP A 39 18.78 -0.66 -20.30
CA ASP A 39 19.64 -1.58 -19.55
C ASP A 39 18.84 -2.85 -19.20
N THR A 40 19.47 -4.02 -19.36
CA THR A 40 18.85 -5.37 -19.33
C THR A 40 19.08 -6.11 -18.02
N LYS A 41 19.54 -5.44 -16.96
CA LYS A 41 19.65 -6.04 -15.62
C LYS A 41 18.34 -5.87 -14.85
N GLY A 42 17.77 -6.98 -14.41
CA GLY A 42 16.50 -7.04 -13.67
C GLY A 42 16.57 -6.28 -12.34
N GLY A 43 15.49 -5.57 -12.01
CA GLY A 43 15.33 -4.85 -10.74
C GLY A 43 14.50 -3.56 -10.85
N GLU A 44 14.42 -2.97 -12.05
CA GLU A 44 13.67 -1.73 -12.26
C GLU A 44 12.30 -2.00 -12.89
N ARG A 45 11.24 -1.65 -12.14
CA ARG A 45 9.87 -1.75 -12.62
C ARG A 45 9.62 -0.68 -13.68
N LYS A 46 9.19 -1.09 -14.86
CA LYS A 46 8.76 -0.19 -15.94
C LYS A 46 7.29 0.18 -15.80
N PRO A 47 6.87 1.39 -16.24
CA PRO A 47 5.46 1.74 -16.35
C PRO A 47 4.68 0.72 -17.19
N LEU A 48 3.45 0.41 -16.79
CA LEU A 48 2.57 -0.48 -17.56
C LEU A 48 2.27 0.17 -18.92
N GLN A 49 2.40 -0.60 -19.99
CA GLN A 49 2.07 -0.18 -21.34
C GLN A 49 0.68 -0.69 -21.73
N ALA A 50 0.12 -0.14 -22.81
CA ALA A 50 -1.22 -0.51 -23.29
C ALA A 50 -1.39 -2.02 -23.58
N GLY A 51 -0.29 -2.75 -23.85
CA GLY A 51 -0.29 -4.19 -24.08
C GLY A 51 0.11 -5.06 -22.87
N THR A 52 0.33 -4.47 -21.69
CA THR A 52 0.77 -5.26 -20.53
C THR A 52 -0.39 -6.07 -19.96
N MET A 53 -0.26 -7.39 -19.96
CA MET A 53 -1.22 -8.28 -19.30
C MET A 53 -0.86 -8.45 -17.82
N VAL A 54 -1.88 -8.37 -16.95
CA VAL A 54 -1.76 -8.60 -15.52
C VAL A 54 -2.76 -9.66 -15.12
N SER A 55 -2.30 -10.70 -14.42
CA SER A 55 -3.15 -11.77 -13.91
C SER A 55 -3.91 -11.32 -12.66
N TYR A 56 -5.15 -11.79 -12.54
CA TYR A 56 -5.98 -11.58 -11.35
C TYR A 56 -6.66 -12.90 -10.94
N PRO A 57 -6.78 -13.22 -9.63
CA PRO A 57 -7.41 -14.47 -9.21
C PRO A 57 -8.85 -14.60 -9.70
N LYS A 58 -9.22 -15.79 -10.18
CA LYS A 58 -10.59 -16.08 -10.63
C LYS A 58 -11.61 -15.91 -9.49
N ARG A 59 -11.25 -16.38 -8.28
CA ARG A 59 -12.06 -16.35 -7.05
C ARG A 59 -11.29 -15.70 -5.90
N GLY A 60 -12.02 -15.12 -4.94
CA GLY A 60 -11.47 -14.55 -3.70
C GLY A 60 -10.74 -13.20 -3.84
N GLY A 61 -10.68 -12.64 -5.05
CA GLY A 61 -10.03 -11.36 -5.32
C GLY A 61 -8.52 -11.39 -5.09
N PHE A 62 -7.89 -10.21 -5.05
CA PHE A 62 -6.43 -10.12 -4.85
C PHE A 62 -5.95 -10.75 -3.54
N GLN A 63 -6.80 -10.75 -2.50
CA GLN A 63 -6.52 -11.37 -1.20
C GLN A 63 -6.28 -12.88 -1.28
N ALA A 64 -6.87 -13.56 -2.27
CA ALA A 64 -6.74 -15.01 -2.41
C ALA A 64 -5.27 -15.48 -2.53
N ILE A 65 -4.40 -14.64 -3.09
CA ILE A 65 -2.96 -14.91 -3.19
C ILE A 65 -2.36 -15.06 -1.78
N PHE A 66 -2.68 -14.13 -0.88
CA PHE A 66 -2.14 -14.13 0.48
C PHE A 66 -2.76 -15.21 1.35
N VAL A 67 -4.06 -15.49 1.20
CA VAL A 67 -4.71 -16.61 1.91
C VAL A 67 -4.09 -17.95 1.51
N ALA A 68 -3.80 -18.14 0.22
CA ALA A 68 -3.12 -19.35 -0.26
C ALA A 68 -1.70 -19.46 0.34
N MET A 69 -0.93 -18.36 0.33
CA MET A 69 0.41 -18.36 0.95
C MET A 69 0.37 -18.63 2.45
N ALA A 70 -0.58 -18.04 3.17
CA ALA A 70 -0.73 -18.21 4.62
C ALA A 70 -0.95 -19.69 5.00
N GLY A 71 -1.67 -20.46 4.18
CA GLY A 71 -1.86 -21.90 4.38
C GLY A 71 -0.58 -22.75 4.32
N HIS A 72 0.54 -22.17 3.86
CA HIS A 72 1.85 -22.82 3.82
C HIS A 72 2.81 -22.33 4.91
N VAL A 73 2.37 -21.44 5.81
CA VAL A 73 3.20 -20.90 6.89
C VAL A 73 2.91 -21.68 8.18
N PRO A 74 3.83 -22.54 8.67
CA PRO A 74 3.55 -23.44 9.79
C PRO A 74 3.44 -22.72 11.15
N ALA A 75 4.00 -21.52 11.29
CA ALA A 75 4.01 -20.74 12.54
C ALA A 75 3.38 -19.36 12.30
N LEU A 76 2.09 -19.35 11.97
CA LEU A 76 1.32 -18.13 11.73
C LEU A 76 0.30 -17.91 12.84
N GLU A 77 0.48 -16.82 13.58
CA GLU A 77 -0.46 -16.37 14.61
C GLU A 77 -1.26 -15.17 14.11
N LEU A 78 -2.59 -15.33 13.99
CA LEU A 78 -3.51 -14.28 13.56
C LEU A 78 -4.26 -13.69 14.77
N GLY A 79 -4.74 -12.45 14.63
CA GLY A 79 -5.43 -11.76 15.74
C GLY A 79 -4.50 -11.37 16.89
N GLN A 80 -3.19 -11.37 16.66
CA GLN A 80 -2.16 -11.03 17.63
C GLN A 80 -1.57 -9.66 17.30
N GLU A 81 -2.15 -8.61 17.87
CA GLU A 81 -1.60 -7.25 17.78
C GLU A 81 -0.38 -7.13 18.68
N VAL A 82 0.80 -6.83 18.11
CA VAL A 82 2.03 -6.59 18.89
C VAL A 82 1.96 -5.18 19.47
N VAL A 83 2.03 -5.07 20.80
CA VAL A 83 1.90 -3.80 21.54
C VAL A 83 3.18 -3.36 22.24
N GLU A 84 4.16 -4.25 22.37
CA GLU A 84 5.48 -3.93 22.90
C GLU A 84 6.56 -4.79 22.25
N VAL A 85 7.71 -4.18 21.97
CA VAL A 85 8.95 -4.85 21.59
C VAL A 85 10.04 -4.43 22.58
N ASP A 86 10.66 -5.38 23.27
CA ASP A 86 11.79 -5.12 24.18
C ASP A 86 13.07 -5.69 23.56
N PRO A 87 13.95 -4.84 22.99
CA PRO A 87 15.19 -5.31 22.39
C PRO A 87 16.24 -5.80 23.40
N SER A 88 16.15 -5.36 24.66
CA SER A 88 17.09 -5.77 25.72
C SER A 88 16.83 -7.20 26.17
N ARG A 89 15.55 -7.55 26.34
CA ARG A 89 15.08 -8.91 26.65
C ARG A 89 14.91 -9.77 25.41
N LYS A 90 14.93 -9.15 24.22
CA LYS A 90 14.59 -9.74 22.93
C LYS A 90 13.24 -10.45 22.94
N THR A 91 12.23 -9.74 23.42
CA THR A 91 10.85 -10.22 23.45
C THR A 91 9.92 -9.28 22.70
N ALA A 92 8.79 -9.81 22.24
CA ALA A 92 7.65 -9.05 21.76
C ALA A 92 6.42 -9.51 22.51
N ARG A 93 5.57 -8.57 22.92
CA ARG A 93 4.32 -8.87 23.64
C ARG A 93 3.12 -8.40 22.82
N THR A 94 2.09 -9.23 22.80
CA THR A 94 0.84 -8.93 22.11
C THR A 94 -0.23 -8.41 23.07
N ALA A 95 -1.27 -7.77 22.53
CA ALA A 95 -2.41 -7.27 23.29
C ALA A 95 -3.14 -8.39 24.07
N SER A 96 -3.07 -9.63 23.61
CA SER A 96 -3.63 -10.80 24.29
C SER A 96 -2.77 -11.27 25.49
N GLY A 97 -1.57 -10.71 25.66
CA GLY A 97 -0.60 -11.10 26.69
C GLY A 97 0.38 -12.17 26.25
N MET A 98 0.31 -12.66 25.00
CA MET A 98 1.31 -13.60 24.47
C MET A 98 2.68 -12.91 24.41
N GLU A 99 3.71 -13.58 24.94
CA GLU A 99 5.10 -13.14 24.86
C GLU A 99 5.89 -14.08 23.94
N VAL A 100 6.64 -13.52 23.00
CA VAL A 100 7.45 -14.26 22.03
C VAL A 100 8.90 -13.77 22.12
N SER A 101 9.82 -14.69 22.39
CA SER A 101 11.26 -14.41 22.37
C SER A 101 11.84 -14.52 20.95
N TRP A 102 12.83 -13.70 20.62
CA TRP A 102 13.44 -13.66 19.29
C TRP A 102 14.96 -13.52 19.32
N ASN A 103 15.62 -13.96 18.25
CA ASN A 103 17.05 -13.72 18.03
C ASN A 103 17.30 -12.59 17.02
N ARG A 104 16.36 -12.45 16.07
CA ARG A 104 16.25 -11.42 15.06
C ARG A 104 14.78 -11.09 14.91
N LEU A 105 14.46 -9.81 14.73
CA LEU A 105 13.10 -9.34 14.49
C LEU A 105 13.04 -8.72 13.10
N VAL A 106 12.11 -9.17 12.27
CA VAL A 106 11.82 -8.54 10.98
C VAL A 106 10.44 -7.91 11.08
N SER A 107 10.38 -6.58 11.05
CA SER A 107 9.13 -5.85 11.13
C SER A 107 8.72 -5.32 9.76
N THR A 108 7.44 -5.51 9.43
CA THR A 108 6.78 -4.93 8.25
C THR A 108 5.82 -3.80 8.61
N MET A 109 5.74 -3.46 9.90
CA MET A 109 4.91 -2.36 10.42
C MET A 109 5.39 -1.01 9.91
N PRO A 110 4.53 0.01 9.87
CA PRO A 110 4.97 1.39 9.69
C PRO A 110 6.04 1.77 10.72
N ILE A 111 7.14 2.38 10.24
CA ILE A 111 8.27 2.76 11.09
C ILE A 111 7.85 3.58 12.33
N PRO A 112 7.02 4.64 12.21
CA PRO A 112 6.60 5.41 13.39
C PRO A 112 5.89 4.53 14.43
N ASP A 113 4.96 3.67 13.99
CA ASP A 113 4.21 2.79 14.88
C ASP A 113 5.12 1.77 15.58
N LEU A 114 6.10 1.20 14.85
CA LEU A 114 7.10 0.29 15.42
C LEU A 114 7.94 0.98 16.50
N LEU A 115 8.42 2.19 16.22
CA LEU A 115 9.24 2.94 17.16
C LEU A 115 8.45 3.31 18.41
N GLU A 116 7.15 3.56 18.30
CA GLU A 116 6.32 3.85 19.47
C GLU A 116 6.27 2.69 20.46
N ILE A 117 6.10 1.47 19.96
CA ILE A 117 5.98 0.26 20.78
C ILE A 117 7.33 -0.37 21.17
N THR A 118 8.45 0.16 20.65
CA THR A 118 9.78 -0.40 20.94
C THR A 118 10.38 0.30 22.16
N ALA A 119 10.69 -0.49 23.20
CA ALA A 119 11.29 0.00 24.44
C ALA A 119 12.69 0.60 24.21
N GLY A 120 12.97 1.71 24.89
CA GLY A 120 14.30 2.35 24.86
C GLY A 120 14.58 3.24 23.64
N VAL A 121 13.63 3.40 22.71
CA VAL A 121 13.77 4.33 21.57
C VAL A 121 13.82 5.78 22.09
N PRO A 122 14.88 6.55 21.76
CA PRO A 122 14.98 7.96 22.13
C PRO A 122 13.82 8.78 21.55
N VAL A 123 13.33 9.75 22.33
CA VAL A 123 12.23 10.64 21.91
C VAL A 123 12.58 11.36 20.62
N GLU A 124 13.83 11.79 20.48
CA GLU A 124 14.33 12.50 19.31
C GLU A 124 14.24 11.64 18.04
N LEU A 125 14.43 10.32 18.15
CA LEU A 125 14.29 9.41 17.00
C LEU A 125 12.82 9.25 16.62
N LYS A 126 11.90 9.17 17.59
CA LYS A 126 10.45 9.14 17.35
C LYS A 126 9.99 10.40 16.64
N GLU A 127 10.42 11.57 17.11
CA GLU A 127 10.13 12.88 16.50
C GLU A 127 10.72 13.00 15.09
N VAL A 128 11.92 12.47 14.85
CA VAL A 128 12.52 12.46 13.51
C VAL A 128 11.72 11.54 12.58
N ALA A 129 11.32 10.36 13.06
CA ALA A 129 10.56 9.38 12.27
C ALA A 129 9.12 9.80 12.00
N SER A 130 8.48 10.57 12.89
CA SER A 130 7.12 11.09 12.68
C SER A 130 7.01 12.06 11.50
N ARG A 131 8.14 12.61 11.03
CA ARG A 131 8.24 13.42 9.81
C ARG A 131 8.24 12.60 8.52
N LEU A 132 8.24 11.27 8.60
CA LEU A 132 8.01 10.43 7.44
C LEU A 132 6.59 10.63 6.92
N GLU A 133 6.47 11.29 5.78
CA GLU A 133 5.17 11.61 5.21
C GLU A 133 4.53 10.38 4.55
N PHE A 134 3.22 10.27 4.73
CA PHE A 134 2.36 9.30 4.06
C PHE A 134 1.06 9.99 3.61
N MET A 135 0.35 9.33 2.71
CA MET A 135 -0.97 9.72 2.22
C MET A 135 -1.98 8.69 2.71
N SER A 136 -3.10 9.20 3.25
CA SER A 136 -4.25 8.41 3.65
C SER A 136 -5.29 8.34 2.54
N LEU A 137 -6.18 7.35 2.62
CA LEU A 137 -7.34 7.24 1.74
C LEU A 137 -8.63 7.10 2.54
N SER A 138 -9.64 7.85 2.16
CA SER A 138 -11.03 7.48 2.34
C SER A 138 -11.41 6.59 1.16
N LEU A 139 -11.64 5.31 1.43
CA LEU A 139 -11.97 4.31 0.42
C LEU A 139 -13.49 4.11 0.40
N LEU A 140 -14.16 4.75 -0.55
CA LEU A 140 -15.58 4.51 -0.77
C LEU A 140 -15.75 3.21 -1.55
N LEU A 141 -16.42 2.24 -0.92
CA LEU A 141 -16.80 0.97 -1.48
C LEU A 141 -18.28 1.04 -1.85
N MET A 142 -18.63 0.55 -3.04
CA MET A 142 -20.02 0.54 -3.50
C MET A 142 -20.37 -0.81 -4.12
N THR A 143 -21.61 -1.25 -3.95
CA THR A 143 -22.17 -2.39 -4.68
C THR A 143 -23.28 -1.91 -5.60
N VAL A 144 -23.17 -2.27 -6.87
CA VAL A 144 -24.14 -1.96 -7.91
C VAL A 144 -24.91 -3.22 -8.27
N ASN A 145 -26.24 -3.14 -8.26
CA ASN A 145 -27.16 -4.24 -8.56
C ASN A 145 -27.55 -4.31 -10.05
N ASP A 146 -26.55 -4.07 -10.90
CA ASP A 146 -26.67 -4.18 -12.35
C ASP A 146 -25.37 -4.75 -12.92
N PRO A 147 -25.45 -5.62 -13.95
CA PRO A 147 -24.27 -6.05 -14.69
C PRO A 147 -23.58 -4.85 -15.38
N LEU A 148 -22.29 -4.66 -15.08
CA LEU A 148 -21.47 -3.56 -15.57
C LEU A 148 -20.47 -4.10 -16.59
N VAL A 149 -21.00 -4.59 -17.71
CA VAL A 149 -20.24 -5.35 -18.71
C VAL A 149 -19.22 -4.50 -19.47
N ASP A 150 -19.55 -3.23 -19.72
CA ASP A 150 -18.73 -2.27 -20.47
C ASP A 150 -17.89 -1.35 -19.56
N ALA A 151 -17.89 -1.62 -18.25
CA ALA A 151 -17.09 -0.83 -17.32
C ALA A 151 -15.59 -0.90 -17.69
N PRO A 152 -14.86 0.23 -17.66
CA PRO A 152 -13.41 0.21 -17.81
C PRO A 152 -12.77 -0.47 -16.61
N GLN A 153 -11.50 -0.89 -16.71
CA GLN A 153 -10.81 -1.41 -15.53
C GLN A 153 -10.64 -0.33 -14.45
N ARG A 154 -10.32 0.89 -14.86
CA ARG A 154 -10.03 2.04 -13.99
C ARG A 154 -10.53 3.33 -14.61
N ILE A 155 -10.93 4.28 -13.78
CA ILE A 155 -11.10 5.69 -14.16
C ILE A 155 -10.15 6.53 -13.31
N TYR A 156 -9.48 7.48 -13.96
CA TYR A 156 -8.63 8.47 -13.30
C TYR A 156 -9.22 9.85 -13.54
N SER A 157 -9.51 10.59 -12.48
CA SER A 157 -10.08 11.94 -12.60
C SER A 157 -9.17 12.96 -11.97
N ALA A 158 -8.78 13.96 -12.76
CA ALA A 158 -8.08 15.16 -12.30
C ALA A 158 -9.04 16.27 -11.86
N ASP A 159 -10.34 16.09 -12.10
CA ASP A 159 -11.38 17.07 -11.81
C ASP A 159 -11.54 17.26 -10.29
N ALA A 160 -11.60 18.50 -9.82
CA ALA A 160 -11.80 18.82 -8.40
C ALA A 160 -13.22 18.51 -7.92
N ASP A 161 -14.21 18.51 -8.83
CA ASP A 161 -15.61 18.28 -8.50
C ASP A 161 -15.95 16.80 -8.35
N VAL A 162 -15.11 15.91 -8.89
CA VAL A 162 -15.21 14.45 -8.72
C VAL A 162 -14.38 14.04 -7.50
N PRO A 163 -14.94 13.55 -6.39
CA PRO A 163 -14.13 13.24 -5.20
C PRO A 163 -12.99 12.21 -5.44
N PRO A 164 -13.23 11.04 -6.05
CA PRO A 164 -12.17 10.06 -6.30
C PRO A 164 -11.18 10.52 -7.36
N HIS A 165 -9.90 10.34 -7.05
CA HIS A 165 -8.83 10.46 -8.05
C HIS A 165 -8.69 9.17 -8.85
N LYS A 166 -9.10 8.03 -8.28
CA LYS A 166 -9.05 6.73 -8.94
C LYS A 166 -10.26 5.89 -8.57
N ILE A 167 -10.90 5.29 -9.58
CA ILE A 167 -12.02 4.36 -9.42
C ILE A 167 -11.62 3.03 -10.04
N ALA A 168 -11.93 1.93 -9.37
CA ALA A 168 -11.52 0.59 -9.74
C ALA A 168 -12.71 -0.37 -9.85
N PHE A 169 -12.79 -1.02 -11.01
CA PHE A 169 -13.82 -2.00 -11.37
C PHE A 169 -13.18 -3.38 -11.46
N ASN A 170 -12.86 -4.00 -10.31
CA ASN A 170 -12.08 -5.23 -10.28
C ASN A 170 -12.80 -6.44 -10.89
N HIS A 171 -14.13 -6.39 -11.03
CA HIS A 171 -14.88 -7.44 -11.72
C HIS A 171 -14.47 -7.60 -13.18
N THR A 172 -13.99 -6.53 -13.82
CA THR A 172 -13.48 -6.56 -15.20
C THR A 172 -12.20 -7.40 -15.35
N SER A 173 -11.53 -7.75 -14.26
CA SER A 173 -10.26 -8.50 -14.27
C SER A 173 -10.43 -10.01 -14.06
N SER A 174 -11.66 -10.51 -13.85
CA SER A 174 -11.96 -11.94 -13.73
C SER A 174 -13.24 -12.28 -14.48
N THR A 175 -13.21 -13.31 -15.33
CA THR A 175 -14.41 -13.78 -16.04
C THR A 175 -15.52 -14.21 -15.09
N GLU A 176 -15.16 -14.77 -13.93
CA GLU A 176 -16.12 -15.19 -12.93
C GLU A 176 -16.74 -14.00 -12.20
N LEU A 177 -15.93 -12.98 -11.86
CA LEU A 177 -16.48 -11.76 -11.26
C LEU A 177 -17.35 -10.98 -12.25
N ARG A 178 -16.96 -10.95 -13.53
CA ARG A 178 -17.74 -10.30 -14.60
C ARG A 178 -19.09 -10.97 -14.83
N ALA A 179 -19.20 -12.29 -14.61
CA ALA A 179 -20.44 -13.03 -14.78
C ALA A 179 -21.45 -12.86 -13.61
N ARG A 180 -21.06 -12.20 -12.51
CA ARG A 180 -21.96 -11.96 -11.38
C ARG A 180 -23.02 -10.92 -11.74
N PRO A 181 -24.23 -11.01 -11.17
CA PRO A 181 -25.30 -10.03 -11.42
C PRO A 181 -25.08 -8.69 -10.67
N VAL A 182 -24.13 -8.67 -9.73
CA VAL A 182 -23.79 -7.49 -8.92
C VAL A 182 -22.29 -7.26 -8.96
N HIS A 183 -21.87 -5.99 -8.93
CA HIS A 183 -20.46 -5.63 -9.00
C HIS A 183 -20.06 -4.62 -7.94
N GLY A 184 -18.86 -4.83 -7.40
CA GLY A 184 -18.22 -3.91 -6.47
C GLY A 184 -17.39 -2.86 -7.21
N ILE A 185 -17.52 -1.61 -6.79
CA ILE A 185 -16.71 -0.48 -7.24
C ILE A 185 -15.91 0.03 -6.03
N MET A 186 -14.63 0.32 -6.24
CA MET A 186 -13.76 0.88 -5.22
C MET A 186 -13.26 2.26 -5.67
N CYS A 187 -13.53 3.27 -4.87
CA CYS A 187 -13.20 4.67 -5.13
C CYS A 187 -12.13 5.12 -4.13
N GLU A 188 -10.96 5.52 -4.63
CA GLU A 188 -9.86 6.03 -3.81
C GLU A 188 -9.94 7.56 -3.73
N ILE A 189 -10.12 8.10 -2.52
CA ILE A 189 -10.12 9.53 -2.23
C ILE A 189 -9.02 9.82 -1.22
N SER A 190 -7.97 10.51 -1.65
CA SER A 190 -6.90 10.92 -0.75
C SER A 190 -7.32 12.12 0.09
N TYR A 191 -6.82 12.14 1.32
CA TYR A 191 -7.01 13.25 2.24
C TYR A 191 -5.72 13.51 3.03
N SER A 192 -5.66 14.69 3.63
CA SER A 192 -4.62 15.15 4.55
C SER A 192 -5.15 16.36 5.34
N ASP A 193 -4.33 16.97 6.18
CA ASP A 193 -4.67 18.24 6.81
C ASP A 193 -4.85 19.39 5.79
N GLU A 194 -4.16 19.34 4.64
CA GLU A 194 -4.28 20.32 3.55
C GLU A 194 -5.49 20.04 2.63
N LYS A 195 -6.00 18.81 2.65
CA LYS A 195 -7.20 18.38 1.92
C LYS A 195 -8.04 17.47 2.83
N PRO A 196 -8.86 18.06 3.73
CA PRO A 196 -9.64 17.30 4.70
C PRO A 196 -10.60 16.30 4.04
N MET A 197 -10.98 15.27 4.80
CA MET A 197 -12.01 14.32 4.37
C MET A 197 -13.34 15.03 4.16
N LEU A 198 -14.05 14.65 3.10
CA LEU A 198 -15.44 15.04 2.90
C LEU A 198 -16.34 14.26 3.86
N PRO A 199 -17.47 14.82 4.30
CA PRO A 199 -18.53 14.06 4.95
C PRO A 199 -18.97 12.88 4.09
N ARG A 200 -19.32 11.76 4.73
CA ARG A 200 -19.70 10.52 4.04
C ARG A 200 -20.81 10.73 3.01
N GLU A 201 -21.89 11.42 3.38
CA GLU A 201 -23.03 11.68 2.49
C GLU A 201 -22.60 12.47 1.25
N GLU A 202 -21.81 13.53 1.44
CA GLU A 202 -21.31 14.35 0.32
C GLU A 202 -20.39 13.53 -0.61
N LEU A 203 -19.52 12.69 -0.04
CA LEU A 203 -18.64 11.80 -0.77
C LEU A 203 -19.41 10.80 -1.64
N GLU A 204 -20.44 10.17 -1.05
CA GLU A 204 -21.34 9.22 -1.71
C GLU A 204 -22.11 9.91 -2.84
N ASP A 205 -22.84 10.98 -2.53
CA ASP A 205 -23.69 11.71 -3.48
C ASP A 205 -22.91 12.17 -4.72
N ARG A 206 -21.76 12.82 -4.52
CA ARG A 206 -20.94 13.33 -5.62
C ARG A 206 -20.32 12.21 -6.44
N THR A 207 -19.89 11.13 -5.81
CA THR A 207 -19.28 10.00 -6.52
C THR A 207 -20.32 9.22 -7.33
N ILE A 208 -21.50 8.98 -6.75
CA ILE A 208 -22.60 8.27 -7.41
C ILE A 208 -23.11 9.10 -8.59
N ARG A 209 -23.34 10.41 -8.39
CA ARG A 209 -23.73 11.33 -9.48
C ARG A 209 -22.74 11.29 -10.63
N PHE A 210 -21.45 11.42 -10.34
CA PHE A 210 -20.40 11.34 -11.37
C PHE A 210 -20.47 10.02 -12.15
N LEU A 211 -20.64 8.89 -11.47
CA LEU A 211 -20.70 7.58 -12.13
C LEU A 211 -21.94 7.39 -12.98
N ALA A 212 -23.08 7.94 -12.57
CA ALA A 212 -24.36 7.82 -13.28
C ALA A 212 -24.50 8.81 -14.44
N GLU A 213 -24.16 10.07 -14.21
CA GLU A 213 -24.50 11.17 -15.12
C GLU A 213 -23.34 11.55 -16.05
N ASP A 214 -22.14 11.72 -15.49
CA ASP A 214 -20.97 12.22 -16.23
C ASP A 214 -20.21 11.07 -16.92
N ALA A 215 -19.82 10.06 -16.15
CA ALA A 215 -19.07 8.91 -16.63
C ALA A 215 -19.96 7.85 -17.28
N LYS A 216 -21.26 7.83 -16.94
CA LYS A 216 -22.27 6.89 -17.46
C LYS A 216 -21.84 5.41 -17.37
N VAL A 217 -21.21 5.06 -16.25
CA VAL A 217 -20.72 3.71 -15.97
C VAL A 217 -21.77 2.88 -15.25
N ILE A 218 -22.60 3.51 -14.41
CA ILE A 218 -23.74 2.87 -13.76
C ILE A 218 -25.05 3.40 -14.38
N PRO A 219 -26.13 2.60 -14.44
CA PRO A 219 -27.38 3.01 -15.08
C PRO A 219 -28.04 4.22 -14.41
N SER A 220 -28.08 4.24 -13.08
CA SER A 220 -28.61 5.35 -12.28
C SER A 220 -28.04 5.32 -10.86
N ALA A 221 -28.33 6.35 -10.06
CA ALA A 221 -28.01 6.37 -8.63
C ALA A 221 -28.71 5.22 -7.87
N ASP A 222 -29.96 4.89 -8.25
CA ASP A 222 -30.77 3.84 -7.61
C ASP A 222 -30.18 2.42 -7.81
N SER A 223 -29.29 2.24 -8.79
CA SER A 223 -28.56 0.98 -8.98
C SER A 223 -27.58 0.67 -7.84
N VAL A 224 -27.20 1.67 -7.04
CA VAL A 224 -26.30 1.49 -5.89
C VAL A 224 -27.09 0.99 -4.69
N VAL A 225 -26.85 -0.27 -4.32
CA VAL A 225 -27.62 -0.94 -3.25
C VAL A 225 -26.90 -0.99 -1.91
N TRP A 226 -25.61 -0.66 -1.89
CA TRP A 226 -24.81 -0.62 -0.68
C TRP A 226 -23.58 0.26 -0.85
N THR A 227 -23.24 1.01 0.19
CA THR A 227 -22.02 1.80 0.29
C THR A 227 -21.36 1.61 1.65
N ASP A 228 -20.03 1.72 1.68
CA ASP A 228 -19.29 1.89 2.93
C ASP A 228 -18.02 2.70 2.70
N VAL A 229 -17.50 3.31 3.76
CA VAL A 229 -16.29 4.13 3.70
C VAL A 229 -15.27 3.58 4.69
N VAL A 230 -14.15 3.09 4.15
CA VAL A 230 -13.03 2.59 4.95
C VAL A 230 -11.95 3.66 5.03
N ASP A 231 -11.56 4.04 6.24
CA ASP A 231 -10.41 4.91 6.46
C ASP A 231 -9.11 4.08 6.44
N VAL A 232 -8.21 4.43 5.51
CA VAL A 232 -6.89 3.82 5.37
C VAL A 232 -5.83 4.87 5.69
N LYS A 233 -5.37 4.88 6.94
CA LYS A 233 -4.30 5.76 7.44
C LYS A 233 -3.04 5.67 6.58
N TYR A 234 -2.46 4.48 6.45
CA TYR A 234 -1.23 4.28 5.68
C TYR A 234 -1.53 3.72 4.28
N ALA A 235 -1.85 4.58 3.32
CA ALA A 235 -2.10 4.14 1.95
C ALA A 235 -0.86 4.25 1.06
N TYR A 236 -0.18 5.41 1.03
CA TYR A 236 1.03 5.61 0.23
C TYR A 236 2.16 6.25 1.03
N PRO A 237 3.38 5.67 1.07
CA PRO A 237 4.54 6.39 1.57
C PRO A 237 4.88 7.52 0.58
N VAL A 238 5.15 8.71 1.09
CA VAL A 238 5.52 9.87 0.29
C VAL A 238 7.03 10.00 0.30
N TYR A 239 7.61 10.14 -0.89
CA TYR A 239 9.05 10.35 -1.03
C TYR A 239 9.35 11.83 -0.84
N THR A 240 9.62 12.25 0.38
CA THR A 240 10.11 13.60 0.68
C THR A 240 11.63 13.67 0.56
N HIS A 241 12.17 14.88 0.47
CA HIS A 241 13.62 15.09 0.41
C HIS A 241 14.35 14.64 1.68
N GLU A 242 13.70 14.70 2.84
CA GLU A 242 14.28 14.29 4.13
C GLU A 242 14.23 12.77 4.37
N ARG A 243 13.37 12.05 3.64
CA ARG A 243 13.14 10.60 3.82
C ARG A 243 14.43 9.80 3.93
N PRO A 244 15.42 9.90 3.02
CA PRO A 244 16.60 9.03 3.08
C PRO A 244 17.41 9.18 4.38
N ALA A 245 17.56 10.42 4.86
CA ALA A 245 18.29 10.71 6.10
C ALA A 245 17.53 10.19 7.34
N ILE A 246 16.20 10.28 7.35
CA ILE A 246 15.38 9.72 8.42
C ILE A 246 15.52 8.19 8.45
N LEU A 247 15.38 7.53 7.30
CA LEU A 247 15.49 6.07 7.21
C LEU A 247 16.88 5.56 7.59
N GLN A 248 17.93 6.32 7.29
CA GLN A 248 19.28 6.00 7.72
C GLN A 248 19.39 5.97 9.25
N LYS A 249 18.93 7.02 9.94
CA LYS A 249 18.95 7.09 11.41
C LYS A 249 18.17 5.94 12.06
N VAL A 250 17.01 5.61 11.51
CA VAL A 250 16.19 4.49 12.00
C VAL A 250 16.93 3.15 11.86
N ARG A 251 17.56 2.89 10.71
CA ARG A 251 18.35 1.66 10.50
C ARG A 251 19.58 1.59 11.39
N GLU A 252 20.31 2.69 11.56
CA GLU A 252 21.49 2.77 12.43
C GLU A 252 21.15 2.50 13.90
N TYR A 253 19.95 2.90 14.34
CA TYR A 253 19.47 2.62 15.68
C TYR A 253 18.95 1.17 15.84
N LEU A 254 18.08 0.70 14.94
CA LEU A 254 17.42 -0.61 15.07
C LEU A 254 18.32 -1.79 14.69
N GLY A 255 19.26 -1.60 13.76
CA GLY A 255 20.14 -2.66 13.25
C GLY A 255 20.97 -3.34 14.35
N PRO A 256 21.71 -2.60 15.19
CA PRO A 256 22.46 -3.17 16.32
C PRO A 256 21.59 -3.91 17.33
N LEU A 257 20.30 -3.58 17.42
CA LEU A 257 19.32 -4.24 18.27
C LEU A 257 18.79 -5.55 17.66
N GLY A 258 19.24 -5.91 16.46
CA GLY A 258 18.78 -7.11 15.74
C GLY A 258 17.40 -6.95 15.10
N ILE A 259 16.95 -5.71 14.90
CA ILE A 259 15.65 -5.37 14.31
C ILE A 259 15.87 -4.85 12.88
N THR A 260 15.27 -5.53 11.91
CA THR A 260 15.23 -5.09 10.51
C THR A 260 13.82 -4.66 10.14
N THR A 261 13.68 -3.55 9.43
CA THR A 261 12.40 -3.08 8.90
C THR A 261 12.35 -3.22 7.37
N ILE A 262 11.28 -3.83 6.83
CA ILE A 262 11.13 -4.07 5.38
C ILE A 262 9.68 -3.84 4.91
N GLY A 263 9.46 -3.84 3.60
CA GLY A 263 8.13 -3.69 3.00
C GLY A 263 7.71 -2.24 2.81
N ARG A 264 6.45 -2.02 2.44
CA ARG A 264 5.95 -0.69 2.01
C ARG A 264 6.12 0.40 3.07
N PHE A 265 5.73 0.13 4.31
CA PHE A 265 5.85 1.09 5.41
C PHE A 265 6.95 0.75 6.42
N GLY A 266 7.44 -0.49 6.46
CA GLY A 266 8.68 -0.82 7.20
C GLY A 266 9.95 -0.34 6.49
N GLY A 267 9.95 -0.27 5.16
CA GLY A 267 11.02 0.37 4.38
C GLY A 267 10.72 1.83 3.97
N TRP A 268 9.49 2.29 4.18
CA TRP A 268 8.97 3.56 3.65
C TRP A 268 9.19 3.71 2.13
N ASP A 269 8.90 2.63 1.42
CA ASP A 269 9.15 2.46 0.00
C ASP A 269 7.84 2.36 -0.78
N TYR A 270 7.72 3.13 -1.86
CA TYR A 270 6.53 3.19 -2.69
C TYR A 270 6.45 2.00 -3.67
N VAL A 271 6.31 0.82 -3.09
CA VAL A 271 6.40 -0.47 -3.79
C VAL A 271 5.09 -1.25 -3.76
N ASN A 272 4.94 -2.15 -4.73
CA ASN A 272 3.79 -3.04 -4.85
C ASN A 272 4.05 -4.37 -4.12
N SER A 273 3.03 -5.21 -4.03
CA SER A 273 3.06 -6.49 -3.31
C SER A 273 4.15 -7.45 -3.79
N ASP A 274 4.44 -7.50 -5.08
CA ASP A 274 5.49 -8.33 -5.67
C ASP A 274 6.86 -7.99 -5.08
N LYS A 275 7.20 -6.70 -5.01
CA LYS A 275 8.45 -6.24 -4.41
C LYS A 275 8.46 -6.41 -2.88
N CYS A 276 7.34 -6.23 -2.19
CA CYS A 276 7.24 -6.55 -0.76
C CYS A 276 7.52 -8.04 -0.48
N ILE A 277 6.93 -8.94 -1.28
CA ILE A 277 7.18 -10.39 -1.16
C ILE A 277 8.66 -10.70 -1.43
N ASN A 278 9.22 -10.12 -2.50
CA ASN A 278 10.61 -10.36 -2.84
C ASN A 278 11.59 -9.84 -1.77
N MET A 279 11.32 -8.68 -1.16
CA MET A 279 12.08 -8.18 -0.01
C MET A 279 12.10 -9.19 1.14
N GLY A 280 10.96 -9.83 1.44
CA GLY A 280 10.89 -10.88 2.47
C GLY A 280 11.73 -12.11 2.11
N ILE A 281 11.63 -12.58 0.86
CA ILE A 281 12.41 -13.72 0.36
C ILE A 281 13.91 -13.43 0.40
N GLU A 282 14.33 -12.26 -0.07
CA GLU A 282 15.73 -11.85 -0.08
C GLU A 282 16.27 -11.72 1.35
N HIS A 283 15.49 -11.16 2.27
CA HIS A 283 15.90 -11.03 3.65
C HIS A 283 16.03 -12.40 4.36
N ALA A 284 15.11 -13.33 4.09
CA ALA A 284 15.21 -14.70 4.61
C ALA A 284 16.52 -15.38 4.18
N ARG A 285 16.92 -15.24 2.91
CA ARG A 285 18.20 -15.78 2.41
C ARG A 285 19.41 -15.20 3.13
N VAL A 286 19.38 -13.91 3.46
CA VAL A 286 20.47 -13.27 4.23
C VAL A 286 20.56 -13.88 5.63
N LEU A 287 19.42 -14.09 6.30
CA LEU A 287 19.39 -14.69 7.63
C LEU A 287 19.90 -16.14 7.64
N ASP A 288 19.59 -16.92 6.60
CA ASP A 288 20.10 -18.30 6.45
C ASP A 288 21.63 -18.32 6.37
N THR A 289 22.25 -17.39 5.64
CA THR A 289 23.73 -17.31 5.54
C THR A 289 24.42 -16.84 6.82
N GLN A 290 23.69 -16.19 7.73
CA GLN A 290 24.20 -15.66 8.99
C GLN A 290 23.91 -16.58 10.19
N THR A 291 23.15 -17.66 9.99
CA THR A 291 22.85 -18.63 11.04
C THR A 291 24.00 -19.65 11.10
N PRO A 292 24.75 -19.77 12.20
CA PRO A 292 25.76 -20.81 12.33
C PRO A 292 25.10 -22.18 12.17
N VAL A 293 25.62 -23.02 11.29
CA VAL A 293 25.24 -24.44 11.24
C VAL A 293 25.55 -25.01 12.63
N PRO A 294 24.59 -25.62 13.35
CA PRO A 294 24.92 -26.32 14.58
C PRO A 294 25.97 -27.37 14.23
N HIS A 295 27.17 -27.27 14.80
CA HIS A 295 28.11 -28.37 14.75
C HIS A 295 27.41 -29.58 15.36
N SER A 296 27.08 -30.57 14.54
CA SER A 296 26.66 -31.87 15.03
C SER A 296 27.77 -32.37 15.94
N ILE A 297 27.50 -32.43 17.24
CA ILE A 297 28.35 -33.13 18.19
C ILE A 297 28.29 -34.58 17.74
N GLY A 298 29.36 -35.02 17.07
CA GLY A 298 29.56 -36.41 16.71
C GLY A 298 29.51 -37.27 17.96
N GLY A 299 28.67 -38.30 17.91
CA GLY A 299 28.70 -39.47 18.77
C GLY A 299 28.71 -40.70 17.87
#